data_AF-A0A834U0Y8-F1
#
_entry.id   AF-A0A834U0Y8-F1
#
_cell.length_a   1.000
_cell.length_b   1.000
_cell.length_c   1.000
_cell.angle_alpha   90.00
_cell.angle_beta   90.00
_cell.angle_gamma   90.00
#
_symmetry.space_group_name_H-M   'P 1'
#
loop_
_entity.id
_entity.type
_entity.pdbx_description
1 polymer ?
#
loop_
_entity_poly.entity_id
_entity_poly.type
_entity_poly.pdbx_seq_one_letter_code
_entity_poly.pdbx_strand_id
1 'polypeptide(L)'
;MPAQKVETGHQDTIHDVAMDYYGKRLATASSDHTIKIIGVSNTASQHLATLTAHQGPVWQVAWAHPKFGSLLASCSYDGRVIVWKEGNQNEWTQDYVFDDHKSSVNSVAWAPHELGLCLACGSSDGNISVFTIRADGGWDTSRIDQAHPVGVTSVSWAPSTAPGALVGSGLLDPIHKLCSGGCDNTVKVWKLSNGNWKMDCFPALQMHTDWVRDVAWAPNLGLPKSTIASAAQDGKVIIWTVARDGDQWEGKVLNDFKTPVWKVSWSLTGNILAVSDGNNNVTLWKEAVDGEWQQVTTVEP
;
A
#
# COMPACT_ATOMS: atom_id res chain seq x y z
N MET A 1 -0.53 -6.64 -23.28
CA MET A 1 -1.95 -6.42 -23.64
C MET A 1 -2.04 -5.04 -24.26
N PRO A 2 -2.86 -4.81 -25.30
CA PRO A 2 -3.12 -3.46 -25.76
C PRO A 2 -3.77 -2.65 -24.63
N ALA A 3 -3.54 -1.34 -24.61
CA ALA A 3 -4.19 -0.45 -23.65
C ALA A 3 -5.72 -0.55 -23.81
N GLN A 4 -6.43 -0.82 -22.72
CA GLN A 4 -7.88 -0.92 -22.68
C GLN A 4 -8.43 0.22 -21.83
N LYS A 5 -9.29 1.05 -22.42
CA LYS A 5 -10.02 2.07 -21.68
C LYS A 5 -11.22 1.42 -20.99
N VAL A 6 -11.36 1.65 -19.70
CA VAL A 6 -12.49 1.18 -18.88
C VAL A 6 -13.27 2.38 -18.39
N GLU A 7 -14.56 2.44 -18.74
CA GLU A 7 -15.46 3.44 -18.17
C GLU A 7 -15.99 2.94 -16.84
N THR A 8 -15.63 3.65 -15.76
CA THR A 8 -15.98 3.24 -14.40
C THR A 8 -17.39 3.64 -14.01
N GLY A 9 -17.94 4.69 -14.63
CA GLY A 9 -19.27 5.21 -14.33
C GLY A 9 -19.38 5.92 -12.97
N HIS A 10 -18.25 6.36 -12.40
CA HIS A 10 -18.23 7.23 -11.23
C HIS A 10 -18.70 8.65 -11.58
N GLN A 11 -19.33 9.32 -10.61
CA GLN A 11 -19.84 10.69 -10.79
C GLN A 11 -18.84 11.77 -10.36
N ASP A 12 -17.74 11.35 -9.71
CA ASP A 12 -16.71 12.23 -9.19
C ASP A 12 -15.33 11.59 -9.37
N THR A 13 -14.30 12.29 -8.89
CA THR A 13 -12.89 11.94 -9.00
C THR A 13 -12.62 10.54 -8.44
N ILE A 14 -11.79 9.79 -9.15
CA ILE A 14 -11.34 8.47 -8.73
C ILE A 14 -10.03 8.65 -8.00
N HIS A 15 -9.93 8.13 -6.78
CA HIS A 15 -8.73 8.25 -5.95
C HIS A 15 -7.79 7.06 -6.09
N ASP A 16 -8.36 5.86 -6.25
CA ASP A 16 -7.56 4.64 -6.32
C ASP A 16 -8.23 3.57 -7.17
N VAL A 17 -7.39 2.70 -7.72
CA VAL A 17 -7.77 1.60 -8.60
C VAL A 17 -6.89 0.39 -8.29
N ALA A 18 -7.50 -0.74 -7.95
CA ALA A 18 -6.79 -1.97 -7.65
C ALA A 18 -7.34 -3.14 -8.46
N MET A 19 -6.46 -3.89 -9.12
CA MET A 19 -6.82 -5.16 -9.74
C MET A 19 -6.74 -6.31 -8.74
N ASP A 20 -7.60 -7.31 -8.92
CA ASP A 20 -7.50 -8.56 -8.17
C ASP A 20 -6.26 -9.37 -8.57
N TYR A 21 -5.94 -10.38 -7.76
CA TYR A 21 -4.76 -11.23 -7.98
C TYR A 21 -4.74 -11.91 -9.36
N TYR A 22 -5.92 -12.16 -9.95
CA TYR A 22 -6.05 -12.83 -11.24
C TYR A 22 -6.13 -11.87 -12.44
N GLY A 23 -6.18 -10.55 -12.21
CA GLY A 23 -6.36 -9.54 -13.26
C GLY A 23 -7.72 -9.62 -13.98
N LYS A 24 -8.74 -10.19 -13.33
CA LYS A 24 -10.10 -10.36 -13.86
C LYS A 24 -11.10 -9.37 -13.27
N ARG A 25 -10.77 -8.76 -12.14
CA ARG A 25 -11.63 -7.80 -11.45
C ARG A 25 -10.84 -6.55 -11.11
N LEU A 26 -11.50 -5.41 -11.27
CA LEU A 26 -10.98 -4.09 -10.94
C LEU A 26 -11.89 -3.49 -9.88
N ALA A 27 -11.32 -3.03 -8.77
CA ALA A 27 -12.01 -2.20 -7.79
C ALA A 27 -11.60 -0.74 -8.01
N THR A 28 -12.55 0.17 -8.03
CA THR A 28 -12.33 1.61 -8.18
C THR A 28 -12.95 2.36 -7.02
N ALA A 29 -12.18 3.26 -6.41
CA ALA A 29 -12.59 4.08 -5.26
C ALA A 29 -12.73 5.54 -5.67
N SER A 30 -13.83 6.19 -5.26
CA SER A 30 -14.14 7.56 -5.68
C SER A 30 -14.61 8.47 -4.55
N SER A 31 -14.50 9.78 -4.80
CA SER A 31 -15.16 10.84 -4.03
C SER A 31 -16.68 10.68 -3.94
N ASP A 32 -17.32 9.94 -4.86
CA ASP A 32 -18.79 9.71 -4.84
C ASP A 32 -19.26 8.76 -3.72
N HIS A 33 -18.36 8.39 -2.80
CA HIS A 33 -18.59 7.53 -1.64
C HIS A 33 -18.87 6.07 -2.01
N THR A 34 -18.66 5.69 -3.27
CA THR A 34 -18.89 4.34 -3.77
C THR A 34 -17.59 3.66 -4.17
N ILE A 35 -17.60 2.33 -4.08
CA ILE A 35 -16.59 1.48 -4.69
C ILE A 35 -17.28 0.68 -5.78
N LYS A 36 -16.72 0.67 -6.99
CA LYS A 36 -17.27 -0.12 -8.09
C LYS A 36 -16.36 -1.30 -8.39
N ILE A 37 -16.97 -2.47 -8.55
CA ILE A 37 -16.29 -3.69 -8.96
C ILE A 37 -16.63 -3.93 -10.43
N ILE A 38 -15.59 -3.99 -11.26
CA ILE A 38 -15.69 -4.12 -12.71
C ILE A 38 -14.98 -5.40 -13.11
N GLY A 39 -15.67 -6.29 -13.81
CA GLY A 39 -15.09 -7.47 -14.44
C GLY A 39 -14.34 -7.04 -15.69
N VAL A 40 -13.06 -7.40 -15.77
CA VAL A 40 -12.19 -7.09 -16.90
C VAL A 40 -11.90 -8.39 -17.65
N SER A 41 -12.16 -8.36 -18.95
CA SER A 41 -11.79 -9.41 -19.91
C SER A 41 -11.00 -8.78 -21.04
N ASN A 42 -10.27 -9.59 -21.80
CA ASN A 42 -9.39 -9.13 -22.89
C ASN A 42 -10.07 -8.21 -23.92
N THR A 43 -11.39 -8.25 -24.04
CA THR A 43 -12.16 -7.52 -25.04
C THR A 43 -13.23 -6.58 -24.46
N ALA A 44 -13.55 -6.68 -23.17
CA ALA A 44 -14.67 -5.96 -22.58
C ALA A 44 -14.47 -5.71 -21.09
N SER A 45 -15.14 -4.67 -20.59
CA SER A 45 -15.32 -4.44 -19.17
C SER A 45 -16.81 -4.45 -18.85
N GLN A 46 -17.19 -5.03 -17.71
CA GLN A 46 -18.57 -5.10 -17.27
C GLN A 46 -18.66 -4.71 -15.80
N HIS A 47 -19.57 -3.80 -15.48
CA HIS A 47 -19.87 -3.47 -14.09
C HIS A 47 -20.51 -4.68 -13.38
N LEU A 48 -19.90 -5.15 -12.30
CA LEU A 48 -20.34 -6.32 -11.53
C LEU A 48 -21.12 -5.91 -10.28
N ALA A 49 -20.61 -4.96 -9.49
CA ALA A 49 -21.22 -4.53 -8.24
C ALA A 49 -20.87 -3.08 -7.89
N THR A 50 -21.75 -2.39 -7.18
CA THR A 50 -21.45 -1.12 -6.50
C THR A 50 -21.58 -1.33 -5.00
N LEU A 51 -20.53 -1.00 -4.26
CA LEU A 51 -20.48 -1.07 -2.80
C LEU A 51 -20.76 0.33 -2.25
N THR A 52 -21.82 0.44 -1.45
CA THR A 52 -22.26 1.69 -0.84
C THR A 52 -22.34 1.52 0.67
N ALA A 53 -21.47 2.23 1.41
CA ALA A 53 -21.44 2.17 2.87
C ALA A 53 -20.73 3.36 3.50
N HIS A 54 -19.64 3.79 2.86
CA HIS A 54 -18.89 4.95 3.30
C HIS A 54 -19.74 6.21 3.26
N GLN A 55 -19.48 7.10 4.21
CA GLN A 55 -20.17 8.39 4.36
C GLN A 55 -19.32 9.56 3.84
N GLY A 56 -18.15 9.26 3.27
CA GLY A 56 -17.24 10.24 2.70
C GLY A 56 -16.42 9.65 1.54
N PRO A 57 -15.54 10.47 0.92
CA PRO A 57 -14.66 10.03 -0.15
C PRO A 57 -13.89 8.76 0.21
N VAL A 58 -13.83 7.79 -0.70
CA VAL A 58 -13.07 6.55 -0.52
C VAL A 58 -11.67 6.76 -1.10
N TRP A 59 -10.65 6.65 -0.26
CA TRP A 59 -9.27 7.00 -0.64
C TRP A 59 -8.51 5.86 -1.29
N GLN A 60 -8.63 4.65 -0.76
CA GLN A 60 -7.86 3.51 -1.22
C GLN A 60 -8.66 2.22 -1.12
N VAL A 61 -8.39 1.29 -2.04
CA VAL A 61 -8.92 -0.07 -2.03
C VAL A 61 -7.78 -1.08 -2.16
N ALA A 62 -7.90 -2.21 -1.47
CA ALA A 62 -6.89 -3.26 -1.51
C ALA A 62 -7.54 -4.64 -1.54
N TRP A 63 -7.15 -5.47 -2.51
CA TRP A 63 -7.58 -6.87 -2.61
C TRP A 63 -6.76 -7.76 -1.69
N ALA A 64 -7.43 -8.65 -0.97
CA ALA A 64 -6.74 -9.68 -0.18
C ALA A 64 -6.23 -10.81 -1.09
N HIS A 65 -5.34 -11.63 -0.54
CA HIS A 65 -4.87 -12.82 -1.24
C HIS A 65 -6.00 -13.85 -1.42
N PRO A 66 -6.16 -14.46 -2.62
CA PRO A 66 -7.31 -15.32 -2.94
C PRO A 66 -7.43 -16.58 -2.08
N LYS A 67 -6.36 -16.97 -1.35
CA LYS A 67 -6.37 -18.04 -0.35
C LYS A 67 -7.42 -17.82 0.75
N PHE A 68 -7.77 -16.56 1.04
CA PHE A 68 -8.76 -16.20 2.06
C PHE A 68 -10.16 -15.93 1.46
N GLY A 69 -10.33 -16.19 0.17
CA GLY A 69 -11.52 -15.86 -0.60
C GLY A 69 -11.45 -14.47 -1.25
N SER A 70 -12.57 -14.03 -1.81
CA SER A 70 -12.70 -12.73 -2.45
C SER A 70 -13.02 -11.67 -1.41
N LEU A 71 -11.96 -11.08 -0.84
CA LEU A 71 -12.04 -10.00 0.13
C LEU A 71 -11.45 -8.71 -0.45
N LEU A 72 -12.08 -7.59 -0.14
CA LEU A 72 -11.63 -6.25 -0.50
C LEU A 72 -11.65 -5.37 0.76
N ALA A 73 -10.57 -4.65 1.03
CA ALA A 73 -10.55 -3.61 2.05
C ALA A 73 -10.73 -2.24 1.39
N SER A 74 -11.42 -1.34 2.08
CA SER A 74 -11.52 0.06 1.69
C SER A 74 -11.34 0.99 2.89
N CYS A 75 -10.76 2.16 2.64
CA CYS A 75 -10.68 3.25 3.61
C CYS A 75 -11.28 4.54 3.07
N SER A 76 -11.79 5.36 3.98
CA SER A 76 -12.48 6.60 3.64
C SER A 76 -12.13 7.73 4.59
N TYR A 77 -12.44 8.94 4.12
CA TYR A 77 -12.43 10.17 4.90
C TYR A 77 -13.34 10.12 6.14
N ASP A 78 -14.36 9.25 6.15
CA ASP A 78 -15.28 9.07 7.29
C ASP A 78 -14.62 8.42 8.53
N GLY A 79 -13.33 8.06 8.44
CA GLY A 79 -12.58 7.42 9.51
C GLY A 79 -12.80 5.91 9.59
N ARG A 80 -13.57 5.32 8.67
CA ARG A 80 -13.90 3.91 8.67
C ARG A 80 -13.02 3.11 7.73
N VAL A 81 -12.71 1.90 8.17
CA VAL A 81 -12.17 0.84 7.33
C VAL A 81 -13.22 -0.25 7.20
N ILE A 82 -13.56 -0.62 5.97
CA ILE A 82 -14.56 -1.65 5.70
C ILE A 82 -13.89 -2.79 4.95
N VAL A 83 -14.08 -4.01 5.44
CA VAL A 83 -13.72 -5.24 4.74
C VAL A 83 -14.98 -5.81 4.13
N TRP A 84 -14.96 -5.91 2.81
CA TRP A 84 -16.01 -6.46 1.99
C TRP A 84 -15.69 -7.91 1.65
N LYS A 85 -16.70 -8.76 1.71
CA LYS A 85 -16.60 -10.16 1.34
C LYS A 85 -17.63 -10.48 0.28
N GLU A 86 -17.18 -11.17 -0.75
CA GLU A 86 -18.07 -11.75 -1.74
C GLU A 86 -18.57 -13.11 -1.23
N GLY A 87 -19.88 -13.23 -1.05
CA GLY A 87 -20.53 -14.50 -0.69
C GLY A 87 -20.85 -15.32 -1.94
N ASN A 88 -21.94 -14.95 -2.62
CA ASN A 88 -22.26 -15.44 -3.96
C ASN A 88 -21.63 -14.55 -5.03
N GLN A 89 -21.62 -15.01 -6.27
CA GLN A 89 -21.06 -14.24 -7.40
C GLN A 89 -21.68 -12.83 -7.49
N ASN A 90 -20.83 -11.81 -7.34
CA ASN A 90 -21.18 -10.38 -7.31
C ASN A 90 -22.06 -9.93 -6.14
N GLU A 91 -22.31 -10.80 -5.15
CA GLU A 91 -23.02 -10.45 -3.92
C GLU A 91 -22.00 -10.12 -2.83
N TRP A 92 -21.87 -8.83 -2.55
CA TRP A 92 -20.91 -8.30 -1.60
C TRP A 92 -21.58 -7.86 -0.32
N THR A 93 -21.01 -8.26 0.81
CA THR A 93 -21.46 -7.87 2.15
C THR A 93 -20.30 -7.27 2.94
N GLN A 94 -20.64 -6.49 3.97
CA GLN A 94 -19.67 -5.98 4.93
C GLN A 94 -19.36 -7.09 5.93
N ASP A 95 -18.14 -7.63 5.89
CA ASP A 95 -17.69 -8.67 6.82
C ASP A 95 -17.16 -8.05 8.11
N TYR A 96 -16.47 -6.91 7.99
CA TYR A 96 -15.92 -6.17 9.13
C TYR A 96 -15.95 -4.67 8.88
N VAL A 97 -16.30 -3.91 9.93
CA VAL A 97 -16.30 -2.45 9.93
C VAL A 97 -15.52 -2.00 11.15
N PHE A 98 -14.54 -1.14 10.92
CA PHE A 98 -13.73 -0.53 11.97
C PHE A 98 -13.93 0.99 11.94
N ASP A 99 -14.30 1.57 13.07
CA ASP A 99 -14.68 2.98 13.21
C ASP A 99 -14.06 3.68 14.44
N ASP A 100 -12.95 3.15 14.97
CA ASP A 100 -12.27 3.73 16.13
C ASP A 100 -11.37 4.94 15.78
N HIS A 101 -10.96 5.08 14.52
CA HIS A 101 -10.15 6.22 14.09
C HIS A 101 -10.95 7.53 14.15
N LYS A 102 -10.35 8.56 14.76
CA LYS A 102 -10.98 9.86 14.95
C LYS A 102 -10.91 10.78 13.74
N SER A 103 -10.19 10.36 12.70
CA SER A 103 -9.90 11.16 11.50
C SER A 103 -9.78 10.27 10.27
N SER A 104 -9.69 10.90 9.10
CA SER A 104 -9.59 10.26 7.78
C SER A 104 -8.55 9.13 7.76
N VAL A 105 -8.95 7.95 7.26
CA VAL A 105 -8.04 6.84 7.01
C VAL A 105 -7.55 6.93 5.56
N ASN A 106 -6.26 7.18 5.40
CA ASN A 106 -5.70 7.57 4.10
C ASN A 106 -5.19 6.36 3.30
N SER A 107 -4.83 5.27 3.98
CA SER A 107 -4.25 4.11 3.33
C SER A 107 -4.61 2.80 4.01
N VAL A 108 -4.76 1.76 3.19
CA VAL A 108 -4.96 0.37 3.61
C VAL A 108 -4.06 -0.56 2.80
N ALA A 109 -3.47 -1.55 3.47
CA ALA A 109 -2.64 -2.56 2.81
C ALA A 109 -2.79 -3.92 3.48
N TRP A 110 -3.04 -4.97 2.70
CA TRP A 110 -3.03 -6.35 3.17
C TRP A 110 -1.59 -6.84 3.35
N ALA A 111 -1.37 -7.60 4.41
CA ALA A 111 -0.11 -8.25 4.67
C ALA A 111 0.13 -9.43 3.72
N PRO A 112 1.39 -9.83 3.49
CA PRO A 112 1.72 -11.07 2.83
C PRO A 112 0.96 -12.27 3.40
N HIS A 113 0.48 -13.14 2.52
CA HIS A 113 -0.42 -14.25 2.87
C HIS A 113 0.21 -15.30 3.80
N GLU A 114 1.55 -15.32 3.93
CA GLU A 114 2.28 -16.16 4.88
C GLU A 114 2.08 -15.70 6.34
N LEU A 115 1.77 -14.42 6.55
CA LEU A 115 1.46 -13.84 7.88
C LEU A 115 -0.01 -14.08 8.28
N GLY A 116 -0.80 -14.72 7.41
CA GLY A 116 -2.25 -14.84 7.59
C GLY A 116 -3.01 -13.65 7.00
N LEU A 117 -4.31 -13.56 7.31
CA LEU A 117 -5.16 -12.44 6.88
C LEU A 117 -4.96 -11.28 7.87
N CYS A 118 -4.04 -10.38 7.53
CA CYS A 118 -3.77 -9.16 8.28
C CYS A 118 -3.91 -7.93 7.39
N LEU A 119 -4.46 -6.85 7.93
CA LEU A 119 -4.67 -5.57 7.24
C LEU A 119 -4.04 -4.45 8.07
N ALA A 120 -3.22 -3.61 7.47
CA ALA A 120 -2.75 -2.36 8.10
C ALA A 120 -3.55 -1.19 7.54
N CYS A 121 -3.85 -0.20 8.39
CA CYS A 121 -4.36 1.08 7.97
C CYS A 121 -3.61 2.24 8.64
N GLY A 122 -3.42 3.31 7.88
CA GLY A 122 -2.84 4.57 8.35
C GLY A 122 -3.88 5.68 8.41
N SER A 123 -4.01 6.34 9.55
CA SER A 123 -4.96 7.44 9.73
C SER A 123 -4.26 8.78 9.95
N SER A 124 -4.96 9.85 9.58
CA SER A 124 -4.59 11.23 9.88
C SER A 124 -4.64 11.55 11.38
N ASP A 125 -5.17 10.65 12.22
CA ASP A 125 -5.08 10.77 13.68
C ASP A 125 -3.66 10.51 14.23
N GLY A 126 -2.73 10.12 13.35
CA GLY A 126 -1.32 9.87 13.67
C GLY A 126 -1.02 8.44 14.06
N ASN A 127 -2.03 7.56 14.05
CA ASN A 127 -1.91 6.17 14.47
C ASN A 127 -1.98 5.23 13.26
N ILE A 128 -1.37 4.06 13.44
CA ILE A 128 -1.49 2.92 12.52
C ILE A 128 -2.23 1.84 13.26
N SER A 129 -3.29 1.30 12.67
CA SER A 129 -3.97 0.13 13.20
C SER A 129 -3.69 -1.07 12.31
N VAL A 130 -3.40 -2.22 12.93
CA VAL A 130 -3.17 -3.48 12.26
C VAL A 130 -4.20 -4.47 12.77
N PHE A 131 -5.03 -4.95 11.85
CA PHE A 131 -6.08 -5.93 12.08
C PHE A 131 -5.56 -7.31 11.70
N THR A 132 -5.77 -8.31 12.54
CA THR A 132 -5.41 -9.71 12.28
C THR A 132 -6.64 -10.57 12.53
N ILE A 133 -7.03 -11.41 11.58
CA ILE A 133 -8.13 -12.35 11.83
C ILE A 133 -7.68 -13.44 12.82
N ARG A 134 -8.52 -13.71 13.80
CA ARG A 134 -8.37 -14.83 14.73
C ARG A 134 -8.94 -16.10 14.11
N ALA A 135 -8.53 -17.25 14.66
CA ALA A 135 -9.03 -18.56 14.22
C ALA A 135 -10.53 -18.78 14.45
N ASP A 136 -11.15 -18.01 15.36
CA ASP A 136 -12.59 -18.03 15.64
C ASP A 136 -13.41 -17.14 14.68
N GLY A 137 -12.76 -16.45 13.74
CA GLY A 137 -13.38 -15.50 12.81
C GLY A 137 -13.53 -14.07 13.37
N GLY A 138 -13.08 -13.82 14.60
CA GLY A 138 -12.98 -12.48 15.15
C GLY A 138 -11.80 -11.70 14.60
N TRP A 139 -11.80 -10.38 14.77
CA TRP A 139 -10.69 -9.50 14.40
C TRP A 139 -9.95 -9.01 15.64
N ASP A 140 -8.65 -9.27 15.70
CA ASP A 140 -7.73 -8.64 16.61
C ASP A 140 -7.28 -7.29 16.07
N THR A 141 -7.24 -6.28 16.92
CA THR A 141 -6.70 -4.96 16.55
C THR A 141 -5.48 -4.68 17.42
N SER A 142 -4.34 -4.46 16.77
CA SER A 142 -3.14 -3.89 17.39
C SER A 142 -2.92 -2.48 16.86
N ARG A 143 -2.48 -1.56 17.72
CA ARG A 143 -2.29 -0.16 17.34
C ARG A 143 -0.86 0.29 17.61
N ILE A 144 -0.34 1.10 16.70
CA ILE A 144 0.88 1.86 16.86
C ILE A 144 0.47 3.29 17.15
N ASP A 145 0.44 3.64 18.43
CA ASP A 145 0.09 4.98 18.86
C ASP A 145 1.20 5.97 18.54
N GLN A 146 0.82 7.17 18.09
CA GLN A 146 1.73 8.26 17.73
C GLN A 146 2.82 7.84 16.73
N ALA A 147 2.46 7.00 15.75
CA ALA A 147 3.35 6.62 14.67
C ALA A 147 3.91 7.85 13.94
N HIS A 148 3.03 8.81 13.62
CA HIS A 148 3.41 10.13 13.09
C HIS A 148 2.55 11.21 13.76
N PRO A 149 3.12 12.15 14.54
CA PRO A 149 2.34 13.11 15.34
C PRO A 149 1.35 13.98 14.56
N VAL A 150 1.60 14.22 13.27
CA VAL A 150 0.77 15.07 12.40
C VAL A 150 -0.28 14.27 11.62
N GLY A 151 -0.03 12.98 11.39
CA GLY A 151 -0.89 12.12 10.57
C GLY A 151 -0.09 11.15 9.70
N VAL A 152 -0.66 9.96 9.48
CA VAL A 152 -0.12 8.92 8.60
C VAL A 152 -0.81 9.02 7.25
N THR A 153 -0.04 9.07 6.18
CA THR A 153 -0.53 9.22 4.80
C THR A 153 -0.58 7.89 4.07
N SER A 154 0.41 7.02 4.29
CA SER A 154 0.54 5.75 3.59
C SER A 154 1.18 4.68 4.48
N VAL A 155 0.77 3.44 4.25
CA VAL A 155 1.32 2.24 4.89
C VAL A 155 1.61 1.17 3.84
N SER A 156 2.74 0.46 3.99
CA SER A 156 3.09 -0.64 3.10
C SER A 156 3.79 -1.75 3.87
N TRP A 157 3.46 -3.00 3.57
CA TRP A 157 4.01 -4.17 4.24
C TRP A 157 5.35 -4.58 3.63
N ALA A 158 6.28 -4.98 4.49
CA ALA A 158 7.46 -5.69 4.05
C ALA A 158 7.11 -7.13 3.63
N PRO A 159 7.90 -7.74 2.73
CA PRO A 159 7.81 -9.16 2.43
C PRO A 159 7.93 -10.02 3.69
N SER A 160 7.22 -11.15 3.72
CA SER A 160 7.24 -12.10 4.85
C SER A 160 8.57 -12.84 5.01
N THR A 161 9.36 -12.90 3.93
CA THR A 161 10.69 -13.50 3.92
C THR A 161 11.75 -12.47 4.30
N ALA A 162 12.64 -12.86 5.22
CA ALA A 162 13.84 -12.08 5.49
C ALA A 162 14.71 -11.97 4.22
N PRO A 163 15.44 -10.85 4.03
CA PRO A 163 16.38 -10.72 2.91
C PRO A 163 17.33 -11.92 2.84
N GLY A 164 17.47 -12.54 1.67
CA GLY A 164 18.34 -13.70 1.48
C GLY A 164 17.80 -15.04 2.04
N ALA A 165 16.54 -15.14 2.46
CA ALA A 165 15.94 -16.38 2.97
C ALA A 165 16.00 -17.58 2.00
N LEU A 166 16.11 -17.35 0.69
CA LEU A 166 16.31 -18.42 -0.30
C LEU A 166 17.72 -19.05 -0.25
N VAL A 167 18.65 -18.47 0.52
CA VAL A 167 20.06 -18.90 0.61
C VAL A 167 20.42 -19.43 2.01
N GLY A 168 19.58 -19.20 3.03
CA GLY A 168 19.86 -19.57 4.44
C GLY A 168 19.02 -20.73 4.96
N SER A 169 19.64 -21.69 5.66
CA SER A 169 19.00 -22.86 6.27
C SER A 169 18.29 -22.58 7.63
N GLY A 170 17.76 -21.38 7.83
CA GLY A 170 17.09 -20.97 9.08
C GLY A 170 15.59 -21.24 9.05
N LEU A 171 15.00 -21.51 10.22
CA LEU A 171 13.53 -21.53 10.40
C LEU A 171 12.95 -20.18 9.93
N LEU A 172 12.03 -20.25 8.98
CA LEU A 172 11.33 -19.13 8.36
C LEU A 172 10.25 -18.59 9.31
N ASP A 173 10.64 -18.06 10.46
CA ASP A 173 9.69 -17.30 11.27
C ASP A 173 9.37 -16.02 10.51
N PRO A 174 8.11 -15.83 10.10
CA PRO A 174 7.77 -14.74 9.22
C PRO A 174 7.82 -13.43 10.02
N ILE A 175 8.52 -12.43 9.46
CA ILE A 175 8.77 -11.19 10.17
C ILE A 175 7.66 -10.20 9.80
N HIS A 176 6.90 -9.74 10.79
CA HIS A 176 5.93 -8.66 10.58
C HIS A 176 6.66 -7.31 10.59
N LYS A 177 6.91 -6.79 9.40
CA LYS A 177 7.47 -5.46 9.18
C LYS A 177 6.52 -4.63 8.31
N LEU A 178 6.41 -3.35 8.62
CA LEU A 178 5.68 -2.37 7.81
C LEU A 178 6.44 -1.06 7.75
N CYS A 179 6.31 -0.33 6.65
CA CYS A 179 6.75 1.05 6.56
C CYS A 179 5.54 1.99 6.53
N SER A 180 5.76 3.21 7.03
CA SER A 180 4.76 4.27 7.03
C SER A 180 5.37 5.59 6.60
N GLY A 181 4.59 6.37 5.85
CA GLY A 181 4.86 7.76 5.54
C GLY A 181 3.93 8.67 6.34
N GLY A 182 4.44 9.82 6.76
CA GLY A 182 3.65 10.79 7.53
C GLY A 182 3.77 12.22 7.05
N CYS A 183 2.85 13.04 7.56
CA CYS A 183 2.86 14.50 7.43
C CYS A 183 3.96 15.17 8.29
N ASP A 184 4.75 14.39 9.03
CA ASP A 184 5.94 14.85 9.77
C ASP A 184 7.22 14.81 8.91
N ASN A 185 7.08 14.58 7.60
CA ASN A 185 8.16 14.51 6.60
C ASN A 185 9.12 13.33 6.81
N THR A 186 8.71 12.34 7.60
CA THR A 186 9.53 11.16 7.88
C THR A 186 8.93 9.90 7.29
N VAL A 187 9.80 8.95 6.98
CA VAL A 187 9.44 7.56 6.74
C VAL A 187 9.90 6.76 7.95
N LYS A 188 9.02 5.89 8.46
CA LYS A 188 9.32 5.01 9.60
C LYS A 188 9.09 3.57 9.21
N VAL A 189 9.93 2.70 9.76
CA VAL A 189 9.83 1.25 9.64
C VAL A 189 9.51 0.69 11.01
N TRP A 190 8.51 -0.17 11.06
CA TRP A 190 8.01 -0.79 12.27
C TRP A 190 8.18 -2.30 12.17
N LYS A 191 8.56 -2.92 13.27
CA LYS A 191 8.70 -4.36 13.43
C LYS A 191 7.88 -4.81 14.62
N LEU A 192 7.08 -5.86 14.43
CA LEU A 192 6.40 -6.52 15.55
C LEU A 192 7.43 -7.37 16.30
N SER A 193 7.59 -7.13 17.59
CA SER A 193 8.48 -7.91 18.46
C SER A 193 7.75 -8.21 19.76
N ASN A 194 7.57 -9.51 20.06
CA ASN A 194 6.87 -10.00 21.26
C ASN A 194 5.47 -9.40 21.43
N GLY A 195 4.71 -9.30 20.33
CA GLY A 195 3.34 -8.76 20.32
C GLY A 195 3.24 -7.24 20.37
N ASN A 196 4.36 -6.51 20.45
CA ASN A 196 4.38 -5.05 20.43
C ASN A 196 5.10 -4.52 19.20
N TRP A 197 4.50 -3.53 18.55
CA TRP A 197 5.12 -2.82 17.44
C TRP A 197 6.18 -1.86 17.97
N LYS A 198 7.40 -1.94 17.41
CA LYS A 198 8.50 -1.05 17.73
C LYS A 198 9.08 -0.48 16.44
N MET A 199 9.58 0.74 16.51
CA MET A 199 10.30 1.36 15.41
C MET A 199 11.63 0.62 15.20
N ASP A 200 11.84 0.06 14.01
CA ASP A 200 13.03 -0.70 13.60
C ASP A 200 14.11 0.24 13.06
N CYS A 201 13.72 1.33 12.39
CA CYS A 201 14.66 2.35 11.93
C CYS A 201 14.93 3.39 13.04
N PHE A 202 16.13 3.38 13.60
CA PHE A 202 16.58 4.44 14.50
C PHE A 202 17.90 5.04 13.98
N PRO A 203 17.93 6.33 13.59
CA PRO A 203 16.83 7.32 13.62
C PRO A 203 15.75 7.10 12.55
N ALA A 204 14.65 7.86 12.61
CA ALA A 204 13.63 7.89 11.55
C ALA A 204 14.25 8.35 10.23
N LEU A 205 13.72 7.83 9.12
CA LEU A 205 14.25 8.10 7.79
C LEU A 205 13.81 9.50 7.35
N GLN A 206 14.73 10.46 7.45
CA GLN A 206 14.45 11.87 7.21
C GLN A 206 15.35 12.44 6.12
N MET A 207 14.80 12.54 4.92
CA MET A 207 15.40 13.27 3.78
C MET A 207 14.38 14.14 3.04
N HIS A 208 13.08 13.90 3.24
CA HIS A 208 12.02 14.72 2.69
C HIS A 208 11.90 16.05 3.43
N THR A 209 11.53 17.09 2.69
CA THR A 209 11.35 18.45 3.23
C THR A 209 9.89 18.82 3.41
N ASP A 210 8.97 17.99 2.92
CA ASP A 210 7.52 18.18 2.98
C ASP A 210 6.82 16.81 3.18
N TRP A 211 5.50 16.80 3.22
CA TRP A 211 4.70 15.61 3.54
C TRP A 211 5.03 14.43 2.64
N VAL A 212 5.30 13.29 3.25
CA VAL A 212 5.40 12.02 2.52
C VAL A 212 3.99 11.65 2.08
N ARG A 213 3.76 11.47 0.79
CA ARG A 213 2.45 11.14 0.21
C ARG A 213 2.24 9.64 0.13
N ASP A 214 3.28 8.90 -0.22
CA ASP A 214 3.19 7.46 -0.40
C ASP A 214 4.50 6.76 -0.08
N VAL A 215 4.38 5.52 0.40
CA VAL A 215 5.51 4.64 0.68
C VAL A 215 5.21 3.26 0.13
N ALA A 216 6.20 2.64 -0.50
CA ALA A 216 6.06 1.31 -1.06
C ALA A 216 7.30 0.48 -0.74
N TRP A 217 7.10 -0.65 -0.08
CA TRP A 217 8.16 -1.63 0.15
C TRP A 217 8.32 -2.54 -1.08
N ALA A 218 9.54 -2.74 -1.55
CA ALA A 218 9.80 -3.59 -2.70
C ALA A 218 9.64 -5.08 -2.35
N PRO A 219 8.93 -5.87 -3.17
CA PRO A 219 8.87 -7.31 -2.97
C PRO A 219 10.25 -7.95 -3.20
N ASN A 220 10.85 -8.49 -2.14
CA ASN A 220 12.16 -9.12 -2.18
C ASN A 220 12.07 -10.60 -2.57
N LEU A 221 11.81 -10.89 -3.86
CA LEU A 221 12.02 -12.24 -4.37
C LEU A 221 13.50 -12.46 -4.72
N GLY A 222 14.31 -12.71 -3.69
CA GLY A 222 15.71 -13.15 -3.86
C GLY A 222 16.76 -12.03 -3.92
N LEU A 223 16.39 -10.77 -3.72
CA LEU A 223 17.35 -9.68 -3.54
C LEU A 223 18.00 -9.77 -2.13
N PRO A 224 19.31 -9.52 -2.02
CA PRO A 224 20.01 -9.55 -0.74
C PRO A 224 19.82 -8.27 0.08
N LYS A 225 19.05 -7.29 -0.41
CA LYS A 225 18.79 -6.00 0.24
C LYS A 225 17.28 -5.76 0.31
N SER A 226 16.83 -5.06 1.34
CA SER A 226 15.48 -4.50 1.37
C SER A 226 15.47 -3.09 0.82
N THR A 227 14.46 -2.79 0.01
CA THR A 227 14.31 -1.51 -0.67
C THR A 227 12.92 -0.93 -0.38
N ILE A 228 12.85 0.36 -0.03
CA ILE A 228 11.61 1.13 0.12
C ILE A 228 11.69 2.33 -0.80
N ALA A 229 10.62 2.63 -1.51
CA ALA A 229 10.44 3.90 -2.20
C ALA A 229 9.52 4.80 -1.37
N SER A 230 9.88 6.07 -1.25
CA SER A 230 9.01 7.10 -0.69
C SER A 230 8.84 8.25 -1.66
N ALA A 231 7.60 8.70 -1.81
CA ALA A 231 7.23 9.87 -2.59
C ALA A 231 6.68 10.95 -1.67
N ALA A 232 7.02 12.21 -1.95
CA ALA A 232 6.59 13.33 -1.14
C ALA A 232 6.10 14.51 -1.97
N GLN A 233 5.44 15.42 -1.26
CA GLN A 233 4.94 16.69 -1.78
C GLN A 233 6.07 17.62 -2.26
N ASP A 234 7.29 17.43 -1.75
CA ASP A 234 8.50 18.18 -2.16
C ASP A 234 8.96 17.86 -3.59
N GLY A 235 8.31 16.89 -4.23
CA GLY A 235 8.57 16.44 -5.59
C GLY A 235 9.73 15.47 -5.73
N LYS A 236 10.33 15.01 -4.63
CA LYS A 236 11.39 14.03 -4.63
C LYS A 236 10.84 12.62 -4.42
N VAL A 237 11.42 11.69 -5.13
CA VAL A 237 11.32 10.25 -4.80
C VAL A 237 12.65 9.81 -4.21
N ILE A 238 12.59 9.15 -3.06
CA ILE A 238 13.76 8.66 -2.33
C ILE A 238 13.68 7.15 -2.24
N ILE A 239 14.80 6.49 -2.54
CA ILE A 239 14.97 5.06 -2.42
C ILE A 239 15.81 4.80 -1.19
N TRP A 240 15.22 4.08 -0.24
CA TRP A 240 15.86 3.64 0.98
C TRP A 240 16.27 2.19 0.81
N THR A 241 17.54 1.89 1.05
CA THR A 241 18.06 0.53 0.99
C THR A 241 18.71 0.13 2.29
N VAL A 242 18.57 -1.14 2.65
CA VAL A 242 19.26 -1.73 3.79
C VAL A 242 19.75 -3.12 3.41
N ALA A 243 21.01 -3.42 3.71
CA ALA A 243 21.64 -4.68 3.32
C ALA A 243 21.23 -5.83 4.25
N ARG A 244 21.30 -5.63 5.56
CA ARG A 244 20.86 -6.63 6.54
C ARG A 244 19.93 -6.04 7.58
N ASP A 245 19.09 -6.89 8.13
CA ASP A 245 18.24 -6.53 9.27
C ASP A 245 19.09 -6.01 10.44
N GLY A 246 18.83 -4.77 10.86
CA GLY A 246 19.57 -4.08 11.92
C GLY A 246 20.67 -3.13 11.42
N ASP A 247 20.99 -3.14 10.12
CA ASP A 247 21.84 -2.11 9.53
C ASP A 247 21.11 -0.77 9.44
N GLN A 248 21.87 0.31 9.28
CA GLN A 248 21.32 1.65 9.01
C GLN A 248 20.76 1.69 7.59
N TRP A 249 19.62 2.36 7.43
CA TRP A 249 19.01 2.60 6.13
C TRP A 249 19.76 3.71 5.40
N GLU A 250 20.11 3.46 4.14
CA GLU A 250 20.74 4.42 3.26
C GLU A 250 19.70 4.98 2.27
N GLY A 251 19.49 6.29 2.29
CA GLY A 251 18.57 6.98 1.39
C GLY A 251 19.31 7.64 0.22
N LYS A 252 18.82 7.40 -1.01
CA LYS A 252 19.29 8.04 -2.24
C LYS A 252 18.13 8.71 -2.95
N VAL A 253 18.30 9.97 -3.35
CA VAL A 253 17.31 10.67 -4.17
C VAL A 253 17.34 10.05 -5.57
N LEU A 254 16.21 9.50 -6.00
CA LEU A 254 16.05 8.91 -7.33
C LEU A 254 15.91 10.01 -8.39
N ASN A 255 14.96 10.92 -8.19
CA ASN A 255 14.74 12.06 -9.05
C ASN A 255 13.97 13.16 -8.31
N ASP A 256 14.15 14.40 -8.77
CA ASP A 256 13.36 15.55 -8.35
C ASP A 256 12.44 15.97 -9.51
N PHE A 257 11.16 15.65 -9.39
CA PHE A 257 10.11 15.89 -10.38
C PHE A 257 9.63 17.35 -10.39
N LYS A 258 10.11 18.19 -9.46
CA LYS A 258 9.70 19.61 -9.29
C LYS A 258 8.19 19.83 -9.09
N THR A 259 7.45 18.75 -8.93
CA THR A 259 6.00 18.68 -8.80
C THR A 259 5.68 17.59 -7.79
N PRO A 260 4.58 17.72 -7.03
CA PRO A 260 4.22 16.73 -6.02
C PRO A 260 4.12 15.32 -6.61
N VAL A 261 4.69 14.34 -5.93
CA VAL A 261 4.57 12.94 -6.32
C VAL A 261 3.53 12.28 -5.41
N TRP A 262 2.51 11.68 -6.02
CA TRP A 262 1.34 11.19 -5.30
C TRP A 262 1.40 9.73 -4.92
N LYS A 263 1.92 8.88 -5.81
CA LYS A 263 1.93 7.42 -5.64
C LYS A 263 3.22 6.80 -6.15
N VAL A 264 3.65 5.75 -5.46
CA VAL A 264 4.76 4.89 -5.86
C VAL A 264 4.34 3.43 -5.78
N SER A 265 4.67 2.63 -6.80
CA SER A 265 4.35 1.21 -6.80
C SER A 265 5.47 0.39 -7.41
N TRP A 266 5.84 -0.68 -6.72
CA TRP A 266 6.81 -1.65 -7.22
C TRP A 266 6.17 -2.68 -8.14
N SER A 267 6.94 -3.16 -9.12
CA SER A 267 6.59 -4.39 -9.82
C SER A 267 6.64 -5.59 -8.88
N LEU A 268 5.90 -6.66 -9.18
CA LEU A 268 5.92 -7.90 -8.38
C LEU A 268 7.32 -8.52 -8.26
N THR A 269 8.21 -8.22 -9.21
CA THR A 269 9.62 -8.65 -9.22
C THR A 269 10.54 -7.73 -8.43
N GLY A 270 10.07 -6.58 -7.94
CA GLY A 270 10.85 -5.61 -7.17
C GLY A 270 11.85 -4.77 -7.98
N ASN A 271 11.92 -4.95 -9.31
CA ASN A 271 12.95 -4.34 -10.14
C ASN A 271 12.52 -3.05 -10.86
N ILE A 272 11.21 -2.81 -11.00
CA ILE A 272 10.67 -1.63 -11.68
C ILE A 272 9.82 -0.86 -10.67
N LEU A 273 10.03 0.46 -10.63
CA LEU A 273 9.24 1.39 -9.84
C LEU A 273 8.37 2.25 -10.77
N ALA A 274 7.07 2.28 -10.53
CA ALA A 274 6.16 3.22 -11.15
C ALA A 274 5.97 4.43 -10.22
N VAL A 275 6.04 5.63 -10.79
CA VAL A 275 5.92 6.90 -10.07
C VAL A 275 4.85 7.75 -10.75
N SER A 276 3.85 8.19 -9.99
CA SER A 276 2.78 9.08 -10.46
C SER A 276 3.02 10.51 -9.97
N ASP A 277 3.26 11.43 -10.91
CA ASP A 277 3.54 12.84 -10.61
C ASP A 277 2.28 13.72 -10.65
N GLY A 278 2.43 14.98 -10.25
CA GLY A 278 1.36 15.98 -10.28
C GLY A 278 1.05 16.54 -11.68
N ASN A 279 1.78 16.12 -12.71
CA ASN A 279 1.53 16.52 -14.10
C ASN A 279 0.64 15.52 -14.86
N ASN A 280 0.03 14.58 -14.14
CA ASN A 280 -0.76 13.47 -14.67
C ASN A 280 0.07 12.46 -15.49
N ASN A 281 1.39 12.40 -15.28
CA ASN A 281 2.25 11.44 -15.93
C ASN A 281 2.59 10.28 -15.00
N VAL A 282 2.73 9.10 -15.59
CA VAL A 282 3.29 7.94 -14.88
C VAL A 282 4.65 7.61 -15.50
N THR A 283 5.70 7.68 -14.69
CA THR A 283 7.06 7.35 -15.12
C THR A 283 7.50 6.02 -14.54
N LEU A 284 8.17 5.20 -15.36
CA LEU A 284 8.72 3.92 -14.94
C LEU A 284 10.23 4.04 -14.78
N TRP A 285 10.75 3.54 -13.67
CA TRP A 285 12.15 3.62 -13.29
C TRP A 285 12.73 2.24 -13.00
N LYS A 286 13.98 2.04 -13.36
CA LYS A 286 14.72 0.80 -13.10
C LYS A 286 16.14 1.13 -12.65
N GLU A 287 16.63 0.37 -11.69
CA GLU A 287 18.03 0.42 -11.26
C GLU A 287 18.92 -0.24 -12.33
N ALA A 288 19.92 0.50 -12.80
CA ALA A 288 20.96 0.01 -13.69
C ALA A 288 22.07 -0.71 -12.88
N VAL A 289 22.99 -1.36 -13.58
CA VAL A 289 24.05 -2.20 -12.97
C VAL A 289 25.01 -1.37 -12.11
N ASP A 290 25.11 -0.08 -12.37
CA ASP A 290 25.89 0.91 -11.62
C ASP A 290 25.18 1.41 -10.35
N GLY A 291 23.94 0.99 -10.09
CA GLY A 291 23.12 1.48 -8.98
C GLY A 291 22.49 2.85 -9.22
N GLU A 292 22.54 3.35 -10.46
CA GLU A 292 21.81 4.55 -10.86
C GLU A 292 20.40 4.20 -11.34
N TRP A 293 19.43 5.04 -10.99
CA TRP A 293 18.05 4.87 -11.40
C TRP A 293 17.83 5.56 -12.74
N GLN A 294 17.37 4.81 -13.73
CA GLN A 294 17.10 5.31 -15.08
C GLN A 294 15.61 5.24 -15.37
N GLN A 295 15.09 6.31 -15.97
CA GLN A 295 13.73 6.34 -16.50
C GLN A 295 13.64 5.45 -17.74
N VAL A 296 12.79 4.44 -17.69
CA VAL A 296 12.60 3.46 -18.77
C VAL A 296 11.60 3.99 -19.78
N THR A 297 10.47 4.53 -19.32
CA THR A 297 9.35 4.97 -20.17
C THR A 297 8.45 5.92 -19.39
N THR A 298 7.78 6.82 -20.11
CA THR A 298 6.65 7.61 -19.61
C THR A 298 5.37 7.04 -20.23
N VAL A 299 4.38 6.77 -19.39
CA VAL A 299 3.03 6.44 -19.81
C VAL A 299 2.21 7.71 -19.71
N GLU A 300 1.80 8.22 -20.87
CA GLU A 300 0.83 9.29 -20.97
C GLU A 300 -0.60 8.70 -20.86
N PRO A 301 -1.54 9.42 -20.25
CA PRO A 301 -2.93 8.96 -20.04
C PRO A 301 -3.73 8.76 -21.33
#